data_AF-A0A239PM85-F1
#
_entry.id   AF-A0A239PM85-F1
#
_cell.length_a   1.000
_cell.length_b   1.000
_cell.length_c   1.000
_cell.angle_alpha   90.00
_cell.angle_beta   90.00
_cell.angle_gamma   90.00
#
_symmetry.space_group_name_H-M   'P 1'
#
loop_
_entity.id
_entity.type
_entity.pdbx_description
1 polymer ?
#
loop_
_entity_poly.entity_id
_entity_poly.type
_entity_poly.pdbx_seq_one_letter_code
_entity_poly.pdbx_strand_id
1 'polypeptide(L)'
;MAEAAPDPLLAAARKAFSKPFAGVIRLEPADAAPFWADGRGAAARIVTEDPGAGEGESGGGGLCVWRASRDTLQRIFEGDRLLASAYVSGEIAIAGDMSVMARLQMERGT
;
A
#
# COMPACT_ATOMS: atom_id res chain seq x y z
N MET A 1 1.38 -30.21 4.16
CA MET A 1 1.55 -29.05 3.27
C MET A 1 2.16 -27.96 4.12
N ALA A 2 3.37 -27.50 3.81
CA ALA A 2 3.98 -26.42 4.56
C ALA A 2 3.20 -25.13 4.24
N GLU A 3 2.51 -24.58 5.24
CA GLU A 3 1.96 -23.24 5.15
C GLU A 3 3.15 -22.29 4.99
N ALA A 4 3.28 -21.68 3.81
CA ALA A 4 4.35 -20.73 3.55
C ALA A 4 4.24 -19.62 4.61
N ALA A 5 5.33 -19.38 5.35
CA ALA A 5 5.35 -18.32 6.33
C ALA A 5 4.88 -17.01 5.67
N PRO A 6 3.97 -16.26 6.31
CA PRO A 6 3.42 -15.05 5.70
C PRO A 6 4.55 -14.06 5.41
N ASP A 7 4.58 -13.52 4.18
CA ASP A 7 5.57 -12.52 3.80
C ASP A 7 5.48 -11.33 4.80
N PRO A 8 6.58 -10.97 5.48
CA PRO A 8 6.56 -9.96 6.54
C PRO A 8 6.11 -8.59 6.03
N LEU A 9 6.39 -8.25 4.77
CA LEU A 9 5.95 -6.99 4.16
C LEU A 9 4.43 -6.99 3.98
N LEU A 10 3.86 -8.09 3.48
CA LEU A 10 2.41 -8.22 3.32
C LEU A 10 1.69 -8.20 4.67
N ALA A 11 2.27 -8.85 5.68
CA ALA A 11 1.73 -8.83 7.04
C ALA A 11 1.75 -7.42 7.64
N ALA A 12 2.86 -6.69 7.49
CA ALA A 12 2.96 -5.29 7.93
C ALA A 12 1.98 -4.39 7.17
N ALA A 13 1.87 -4.54 5.85
CA ALA A 13 0.91 -3.78 5.04
C ALA A 13 -0.54 -4.04 5.49
N ARG A 14 -0.91 -5.30 5.77
CA ARG A 14 -2.27 -5.64 6.26
C ARG A 14 -2.60 -4.96 7.58
N LYS A 15 -1.63 -4.79 8.47
CA LYS A 15 -1.81 -4.05 9.72
C LYS A 15 -1.93 -2.55 9.47
N ALA A 16 -1.05 -2.00 8.63
CA ALA A 16 -1.01 -0.57 8.34
C ALA A 16 -2.27 -0.07 7.61
N PHE A 17 -2.77 -0.86 6.67
CA PHE A 17 -3.98 -0.59 5.90
C PHE A 17 -5.19 -1.29 6.53
N SER A 18 -5.57 -0.86 7.74
CA SER A 18 -6.73 -1.39 8.45
C SER A 18 -8.05 -0.66 8.12
N LYS A 19 -7.95 0.62 7.71
CA LYS A 19 -9.11 1.50 7.47
C LYS A 19 -9.37 1.73 5.99
N PRO A 20 -10.63 1.96 5.58
CA PRO A 20 -10.96 2.34 4.22
C PRO A 20 -10.42 3.73 3.87
N PHE A 21 -10.04 3.92 2.61
CA PHE A 21 -9.50 5.20 2.10
C PHE A 21 -10.03 5.57 0.70
N ALA A 22 -11.03 4.84 0.19
CA ALA A 22 -11.75 5.10 -1.06
C ALA A 22 -10.84 5.21 -2.30
N GLY A 23 -9.83 4.33 -2.38
CA GLY A 23 -8.89 4.29 -3.50
C GLY A 23 -8.11 2.99 -3.54
N VAL A 24 -7.19 2.90 -4.50
CA VAL A 24 -6.27 1.78 -4.62
C VAL A 24 -4.84 2.31 -4.57
N ILE A 25 -3.99 1.67 -3.78
CA ILE A 25 -2.55 1.97 -3.74
C ILE A 25 -1.81 0.76 -4.30
N ARG A 26 -1.12 0.93 -5.43
CA ARG A 26 -0.17 -0.04 -5.95
C ARG A 26 1.19 0.17 -5.29
N LEU A 27 1.67 -0.85 -4.60
CA LEU A 27 2.94 -0.88 -3.89
C LEU A 27 3.94 -1.64 -4.77
N GLU A 28 5.03 -0.99 -5.17
CA GLU A 28 6.09 -1.52 -6.03
C GLU A 28 7.43 -1.52 -5.27
N PRO A 29 7.71 -2.58 -4.47
CA PRO A 29 9.02 -2.75 -3.86
C PRO A 29 10.08 -3.03 -4.94
N ALA A 30 11.29 -2.49 -4.78
CA ALA A 30 12.38 -2.69 -5.74
C ALA A 30 12.77 -4.18 -5.95
N ASP A 31 12.70 -4.98 -4.89
CA ASP A 31 13.19 -6.37 -4.87
C ASP A 31 12.07 -7.42 -4.70
N ALA A 32 10.81 -7.05 -4.94
CA ALA A 32 9.68 -7.96 -4.80
C ALA A 32 8.58 -7.68 -5.83
N ALA A 33 7.69 -8.67 -6.02
CA ALA A 33 6.52 -8.48 -6.87
C ALA A 33 5.62 -7.34 -6.32
N PRO A 34 5.02 -6.53 -7.20
CA PRO A 34 4.09 -5.50 -6.77
C PRO A 34 2.84 -6.13 -6.16
N PHE A 35 2.21 -5.39 -5.27
CA PHE A 35 0.94 -5.74 -4.64
C PHE A 35 0.07 -4.50 -4.45
N TRP A 36 -1.19 -4.67 -4.07
CA TRP A 36 -2.16 -3.58 -4.00
C TRP A 36 -2.81 -3.53 -2.62
N ALA A 37 -3.02 -2.32 -2.13
CA ALA A 37 -3.96 -2.03 -1.06
C ALA A 37 -5.25 -1.49 -1.68
N ASP A 38 -6.33 -2.26 -1.62
CA ASP A 38 -7.66 -1.85 -2.07
C ASP A 38 -8.46 -1.32 -0.87
N GLY A 39 -8.56 0.00 -0.78
CA GLY A 39 -9.30 0.73 0.25
C GLY A 39 -10.71 1.14 -0.17
N ARG A 40 -11.23 0.63 -1.29
CA ARG A 40 -12.59 0.95 -1.80
C ARG A 40 -13.70 0.25 -1.02
N GLY A 41 -13.38 -0.86 -0.35
CA GLY A 41 -14.32 -1.64 0.47
C GLY A 41 -14.54 -1.07 1.87
N ALA A 42 -15.33 -1.76 2.70
CA ALA A 42 -15.57 -1.40 4.10
C ALA A 42 -14.30 -1.50 4.98
N ALA A 43 -13.37 -2.38 4.59
CA ALA A 43 -12.04 -2.50 5.16
C ALA A 43 -11.02 -2.56 4.00
N ALA A 44 -9.84 -1.99 4.22
CA ALA A 44 -8.77 -2.09 3.23
C ALA A 44 -8.24 -3.53 3.15
N ARG A 45 -7.94 -3.98 1.93
CA ARG A 45 -7.48 -5.35 1.66
C ARG A 45 -6.16 -5.32 0.92
N ILE A 46 -5.22 -6.17 1.34
CA ILE A 46 -3.97 -6.39 0.62
C ILE A 46 -4.14 -7.56 -0.33
N VAL A 47 -3.97 -7.30 -1.62
CA VAL A 47 -4.12 -8.28 -2.70
C VAL A 47 -2.89 -8.28 -3.61
N THR A 48 -2.62 -9.42 -4.25
CA THR A 48 -1.50 -9.61 -5.18
C THR A 48 -1.94 -9.60 -6.65
N GLU A 49 -3.22 -9.39 -6.88
CA GLU A 49 -3.82 -9.27 -8.21
C GLU A 49 -4.38 -7.85 -8.34
N ASP A 50 -4.26 -7.25 -9.52
CA ASP A 50 -4.76 -5.90 -9.76
C ASP A 50 -6.29 -5.86 -9.57
N PRO A 51 -6.80 -5.16 -8.55
CA PRO A 51 -8.22 -5.15 -8.26
C PRO A 51 -9.03 -4.28 -9.25
N GLY A 52 -8.35 -3.67 -10.24
CA GLY A 52 -8.95 -2.95 -11.37
C GLY A 52 -8.85 -3.68 -12.72
N ALA A 53 -8.20 -4.85 -12.79
CA ALA A 53 -8.05 -5.63 -14.02
C ALA A 53 -9.39 -6.24 -14.47
N GLY A 54 -10.23 -5.44 -15.11
CA GLY A 54 -11.54 -5.86 -15.64
C GLY A 54 -12.59 -4.75 -15.60
N GLU A 55 -12.45 -3.77 -14.70
CA GLU A 55 -13.32 -2.60 -14.62
C GLU A 55 -12.63 -1.42 -15.31
N GLY A 56 -12.85 -1.26 -16.61
CA GLY A 56 -12.16 -0.24 -17.41
C GLY A 56 -12.29 1.16 -16.82
N GLU A 57 -11.18 1.71 -16.31
CA GLU A 57 -10.91 3.08 -15.80
C GLU A 57 -11.98 3.79 -14.92
N SER A 58 -13.13 3.17 -14.68
CA SER A 58 -14.34 3.77 -14.10
C SER A 58 -14.63 3.25 -12.70
N GLY A 59 -13.74 2.45 -12.13
CA GLY A 59 -13.84 1.89 -10.78
C GLY A 59 -13.62 2.91 -9.66
N GLY A 60 -14.17 4.13 -9.78
CA GLY A 60 -14.54 5.13 -8.75
C GLY A 60 -13.51 5.62 -7.72
N GLY A 61 -12.41 4.92 -7.49
CA GLY A 61 -11.39 5.23 -6.51
C GLY A 61 -10.08 5.51 -7.21
N GLY A 62 -9.47 6.65 -6.90
CA GLY A 62 -8.17 7.04 -7.44
C GLY A 62 -7.12 5.94 -7.26
N LEU A 63 -6.20 5.84 -8.23
CA LEU A 63 -5.05 4.95 -8.18
C LEU A 63 -3.81 5.76 -7.78
N CYS A 64 -3.17 5.35 -6.69
CA CYS A 64 -1.88 5.88 -6.26
C CYS A 64 -0.81 4.77 -6.40
N VAL A 65 0.41 5.13 -6.76
CA VAL A 65 1.52 4.19 -6.94
C VAL A 65 2.67 4.62 -6.04
N TRP A 66 3.17 3.69 -5.23
CA TRP A 66 4.30 3.91 -4.33
C TRP A 66 5.47 3.01 -4.74
N ARG A 67 6.64 3.60 -4.92
CA ARG A 67 7.88 2.90 -5.30
C ARG A 67 8.95 3.17 -4.26
N ALA A 68 9.50 2.12 -3.68
CA ALA A 68 10.54 2.22 -2.66
C ALA A 68 11.26 0.87 -2.50
N SER A 69 12.32 0.83 -1.71
CA SER A 69 12.90 -0.44 -1.27
C SER A 69 11.90 -1.21 -0.38
N ARG A 70 12.07 -2.53 -0.31
CA ARG A 70 11.27 -3.37 0.61
C ARG A 70 11.39 -2.91 2.06
N ASP A 71 12.61 -2.61 2.51
CA ASP A 71 12.90 -2.12 3.86
C ASP A 71 12.17 -0.81 4.15
N THR A 72 12.26 0.16 3.24
CA THR A 72 11.60 1.46 3.37
C THR A 72 10.09 1.29 3.51
N LEU A 73 9.46 0.46 2.66
CA LEU A 73 8.02 0.21 2.74
C LEU A 73 7.64 -0.48 4.05
N GLN A 74 8.41 -1.48 4.48
CA GLN A 74 8.15 -2.19 5.73
C GLN A 74 8.22 -1.24 6.94
N ARG A 75 9.28 -0.41 7.04
CA ARG A 75 9.44 0.57 8.11
C ARG A 75 8.35 1.64 8.12
N ILE A 76 7.82 1.99 6.94
CA ILE A 76 6.66 2.87 6.81
C ILE A 76 5.41 2.19 7.40
N PHE A 77 5.17 0.91 7.10
CA PHE A 77 4.01 0.17 7.60
C PHE A 77 4.09 -0.15 9.09
N GLU A 78 5.29 -0.42 9.62
CA GLU A 78 5.52 -0.63 11.06
C GLU A 78 5.41 0.69 11.85
N GLY A 79 5.52 1.84 11.17
CA GLY A 79 5.43 3.17 11.77
C GLY A 79 6.75 3.68 12.35
N ASP A 80 7.85 2.96 12.09
CA ASP A 80 9.23 3.33 12.39
C ASP A 80 9.72 4.49 11.50
N ARG A 81 9.11 4.66 10.32
CA ARG A 81 9.37 5.77 9.41
C ARG A 81 8.07 6.45 9.02
N LEU A 82 8.03 7.78 9.15
CA LEU A 82 6.91 8.57 8.65
C LEU A 82 6.95 8.61 7.11
N LEU A 83 5.82 8.29 6.48
CA LEU A 83 5.64 8.33 5.03
C LEU A 83 6.03 9.68 4.42
N ALA A 84 5.59 10.78 5.05
CA ALA A 84 5.95 12.13 4.60
C ALA A 84 7.46 12.37 4.65
N SER A 85 8.14 11.89 5.70
CA SER A 85 9.59 12.01 5.83
C SER A 85 10.34 11.14 4.83
N ALA A 86 9.83 9.97 4.45
CA ALA A 86 10.42 9.14 3.41
C ALA A 86 10.22 9.76 2.00
N TYR A 87 9.08 10.42 1.79
CA TYR A 87 8.78 11.07 0.52
C TYR A 87 9.68 12.30 0.31
N VAL A 88 9.82 13.16 1.33
CA VAL A 88 10.69 14.34 1.28
C VAL A 88 12.17 13.97 1.13
N SER A 89 12.62 12.84 1.70
CA SER A 89 14.00 12.37 1.55
C SER A 89 14.28 11.65 0.23
N GLY A 90 13.26 11.39 -0.59
CA GLY A 90 13.39 10.67 -1.85
C GLY A 90 13.54 9.16 -1.71
N GLU A 91 13.30 8.60 -0.52
CA GLU A 91 13.34 7.14 -0.28
C GLU A 91 12.09 6.41 -0.81
N ILE A 92 11.00 7.15 -1.01
CA ILE A 92 9.78 6.67 -1.67
C ILE A 92 9.35 7.67 -2.75
N ALA A 93 9.03 7.16 -3.93
CA ALA A 93 8.39 7.91 -4.99
C ALA A 93 6.89 7.59 -5.01
N ILE A 94 6.05 8.62 -5.07
CA ILE A 94 4.60 8.51 -5.08
C ILE A 94 4.08 9.17 -6.37
N ALA A 95 3.22 8.46 -7.10
CA ALA A 95 2.61 8.92 -8.35
C ALA A 95 1.10 8.60 -8.41
N GLY A 96 0.40 9.21 -9.35
CA GLY A 96 -1.04 9.00 -9.55
C GLY A 96 -1.91 9.95 -8.73
N ASP A 97 -3.07 9.47 -8.28
CA ASP A 97 -4.07 10.28 -7.56
C ASP A 97 -3.66 10.51 -6.10
N MET A 98 -3.15 11.72 -5.82
CA MET A 98 -2.76 12.15 -4.48
C MET A 98 -3.94 12.36 -3.53
N SER A 99 -5.18 12.42 -4.02
CA SER A 99 -6.36 12.49 -3.15
C SER A 99 -6.55 11.21 -2.33
N VAL A 100 -6.02 10.08 -2.80
CA VAL A 100 -5.93 8.82 -2.05
C VAL A 100 -5.08 9.01 -0.78
N MET A 101 -3.96 9.73 -0.90
CA MET A 101 -3.06 10.01 0.22
C MET A 101 -3.71 10.91 1.28
N ALA A 102 -4.51 11.88 0.85
CA ALA A 102 -5.20 12.79 1.76
C ALA A 102 -6.24 12.08 2.65
N ARG A 103 -6.79 10.96 2.18
CA ARG A 103 -7.78 10.15 2.90
C ARG A 103 -7.14 9.02 3.70
N LEU A 104 -5.86 8.70 3.42
CA LEU A 104 -5.17 7.57 4.02
C LEU A 104 -4.87 7.83 5.49
N GLN A 105 -5.35 6.92 6.34
CA GLN A 105 -4.98 6.83 7.74
C GLN A 105 -4.28 5.50 7.97
N MET A 106 -2.97 5.53 8.20
CA MET A 106 -2.20 4.35 8.54
C MET A 106 -2.11 4.17 10.05
N GLU A 107 -2.35 2.96 10.52
CA GLU A 107 -2.10 2.58 11.91
C GLU A 107 -0.67 2.07 12.06
N ARG A 108 -0.04 2.37 13.21
CA ARG A 108 1.27 1.79 13.52
C ARG A 108 1.09 0.29 13.77
N GLY A 109 1.87 -0.54 13.09
CA GLY A 109 1.93 -1.97 13.37
C GLY A 109 2.64 -2.23 14.70
N THR A 110 1.95 -2.05 15.82
CA THR A 110 2.40 -2.56 17.14
C THR A 110 2.38 -4.09 17.21
#